data_AF-A0A4U7JID1-F1
#
_entry.id   AF-A0A4U7JID1-F1
#
_cell.length_a   1.000
_cell.length_b   1.000
_cell.length_c   1.000
_cell.angle_alpha   90.00
_cell.angle_beta   90.00
_cell.angle_gamma   90.00
#
_symmetry.space_group_name_H-M   'P 1'
#
loop_
_entity.id
_entity.type
_entity.pdbx_description
1 polymer ?
#
loop_
_entity_poly.entity_id
_entity_poly.type
_entity_poly.pdbx_seq_one_letter_code
_entity_poly.pdbx_strand_id
1 'polypeptide(L)'
;MNYKEIDILKGVFSNMLKNQYTLRSIELGINGKLIAVGYNPYWTSRLDSKIEKIELSFLNSRGIMVPLVLKNVVDFEIYPKEGRRSKKYRINSIELMTLSPYVNPKNQKDIYDRVKFEVIYDD
;
A
#
# COMPACT_ATOMS: atom_id res chain seq x y z
N MET A 1 2.25 -0.30 -13.90
CA MET A 1 1.79 1.03 -13.45
C MET A 1 2.37 2.13 -14.34
N ASN A 2 1.68 3.25 -14.51
CA ASN A 2 2.15 4.47 -15.18
C ASN A 2 2.29 5.64 -14.17
N TYR A 3 2.87 6.76 -14.60
CA TYR A 3 3.13 7.91 -13.71
C TYR A 3 1.87 8.46 -13.00
N LYS A 4 0.70 8.46 -13.65
CA LYS A 4 -0.56 8.92 -13.02
C LYS A 4 -1.01 7.96 -11.93
N GLU A 5 -0.88 6.66 -12.18
CA GLU A 5 -1.21 5.62 -11.22
C GLU A 5 -0.26 5.69 -10.01
N ILE A 6 1.03 5.97 -10.22
CA ILE A 6 2.00 6.21 -9.13
C ILE A 6 1.55 7.38 -8.25
N ASP A 7 1.15 8.51 -8.86
CA ASP A 7 0.68 9.68 -8.10
C ASP A 7 -0.62 9.40 -7.35
N ILE A 8 -1.54 8.61 -7.94
CA ILE A 8 -2.76 8.14 -7.25
C ILE A 8 -2.38 7.32 -6.02
N LEU A 9 -1.49 6.34 -6.16
CA LEU A 9 -1.04 5.50 -5.05
C LEU A 9 -0.39 6.33 -3.94
N LYS A 10 0.47 7.28 -4.30
CA LYS A 10 1.07 8.24 -3.35
C LYS A 10 0.01 9.05 -2.62
N GLY A 11 -1.01 9.51 -3.35
CA GLY A 11 -2.15 10.25 -2.80
C GLY A 11 -2.97 9.43 -1.81
N VAL A 12 -3.17 8.13 -2.09
CA VAL A 12 -3.90 7.21 -1.20
C VAL A 12 -3.18 7.06 0.14
N PHE A 13 -1.90 6.72 0.13
CA PHE A 13 -1.13 6.59 1.38
C PHE A 13 -0.97 7.92 2.11
N SER A 14 -0.81 9.04 1.39
CA SER A 14 -0.78 10.37 1.99
C SER A 14 -2.09 10.71 2.70
N ASN A 15 -3.23 10.34 2.10
CA ASN A 15 -4.53 10.51 2.74
C ASN A 15 -4.68 9.58 3.97
N MET A 16 -4.25 8.32 3.89
CA MET A 16 -4.26 7.41 5.04
C MET A 16 -3.41 7.93 6.20
N LEU A 17 -2.22 8.46 5.89
CA LEU A 17 -1.32 9.07 6.86
C LEU A 17 -1.94 10.31 7.51
N LYS A 18 -2.48 11.23 6.71
CA LYS A 18 -3.13 12.46 7.19
C LYS A 18 -4.28 12.17 8.15
N ASN A 19 -5.06 11.12 7.87
CA ASN A 19 -6.19 10.73 8.71
C ASN A 19 -5.84 9.67 9.76
N GLN A 20 -4.55 9.32 9.91
CA GLN A 20 -4.05 8.35 10.88
C GLN A 20 -4.80 7.00 10.85
N TYR A 21 -5.11 6.51 9.66
CA TYR A 21 -5.84 5.25 9.52
C TYR A 21 -5.05 4.07 10.07
N THR A 22 -5.77 3.15 10.70
CA THR A 22 -5.24 1.85 11.09
C THR A 22 -5.25 0.94 9.87
N LEU A 23 -4.09 0.39 9.53
CA LEU A 23 -3.94 -0.61 8.48
C LEU A 23 -3.62 -1.96 9.09
N ARG A 24 -4.21 -3.01 8.50
CA ARG A 24 -3.98 -4.41 8.88
C ARG A 24 -3.52 -5.22 7.69
N SER A 25 -2.45 -5.99 7.85
CA SER A 25 -2.03 -7.02 6.91
C SER A 25 -1.76 -8.31 7.70
N ILE A 26 -2.57 -9.35 7.45
CA ILE A 26 -2.45 -10.63 8.16
C ILE A 26 -1.14 -11.32 7.78
N GLU A 27 -0.81 -11.34 6.50
CA GLU A 27 0.39 -11.99 5.94
C GLU A 27 1.69 -11.41 6.52
N LEU A 28 1.70 -10.10 6.77
CA LEU A 28 2.86 -9.39 7.30
C LEU A 28 2.83 -9.20 8.83
N GLY A 29 1.78 -9.68 9.50
CA GLY A 29 1.59 -9.46 10.95
C GLY A 29 1.46 -7.98 11.33
N ILE A 30 1.00 -7.13 10.41
CA ILE A 30 0.86 -5.69 10.63
C ILE A 30 -0.55 -5.39 11.15
N ASN A 31 -0.62 -4.66 12.25
CA ASN A 31 -1.84 -4.06 12.76
C ASN A 31 -1.48 -2.79 13.53
N GLY A 32 -1.69 -1.62 12.91
CA GLY A 32 -1.32 -0.35 13.53
C GLY A 32 -1.68 0.86 12.70
N LYS A 33 -1.61 2.04 13.34
CA LYS A 33 -1.83 3.34 12.69
C LYS A 33 -0.66 3.66 11.78
N LEU A 34 -0.94 4.08 10.55
CA LEU A 34 0.10 4.58 9.64
C LEU A 34 0.61 5.93 10.15
N ILE A 35 1.89 6.03 10.49
CA ILE A 35 2.52 7.22 11.07
C ILE A 35 3.60 7.86 10.20
N ALA A 36 4.13 7.14 9.21
CA ALA A 36 5.03 7.72 8.20
C ALA A 36 4.96 6.94 6.89
N VAL A 37 5.18 7.66 5.78
CA VAL A 37 5.30 7.11 4.44
C VAL A 37 6.49 7.75 3.74
N GLY A 38 7.37 6.94 3.16
CA GLY A 38 8.51 7.35 2.34
C GLY A 38 8.46 6.71 0.96
N TYR A 39 8.98 7.43 -0.06
CA TYR A 39 9.07 6.96 -1.43
C TYR A 39 10.48 7.17 -1.98
N ASN A 40 10.97 6.18 -2.73
CA ASN A 40 12.16 6.33 -3.56
C ASN A 40 11.86 5.86 -5.00
N PRO A 41 12.04 6.70 -6.03
CA PRO A 41 12.26 8.15 -5.93
C PRO A 41 11.02 8.87 -5.38
N TYR A 42 11.24 10.01 -4.70
CA TYR A 42 10.15 10.84 -4.21
C TYR A 42 9.34 11.47 -5.37
N TRP A 43 10.04 11.98 -6.37
CA TRP A 43 9.45 12.58 -7.57
C TRP A 43 8.98 11.51 -8.55
N THR A 44 7.85 11.76 -9.21
CA THR A 44 7.32 10.90 -10.28
C THR A 44 7.68 11.50 -11.64
N SER A 45 8.26 10.70 -12.53
CA SER A 45 8.56 11.03 -13.91
C SER A 45 7.57 10.36 -14.87
N ARG A 46 7.38 10.92 -16.06
CA ARG A 46 6.52 10.33 -17.11
C ARG A 46 7.03 8.97 -17.61
N LEU A 47 8.32 8.69 -17.41
CA LEU A 47 8.95 7.43 -17.78
C LEU A 47 8.83 6.36 -16.69
N ASP A 48 8.34 6.71 -15.50
CA ASP A 48 8.23 5.77 -14.40
C ASP A 48 7.14 4.75 -14.67
N SER A 49 7.49 3.48 -14.44
CA SER A 49 6.60 2.32 -14.60
C SER A 49 6.35 1.56 -13.29
N LYS A 50 7.06 1.94 -12.23
CA LYS A 50 7.02 1.33 -10.89
C LYS A 50 7.50 2.31 -9.82
N ILE A 51 7.25 1.99 -8.56
CA ILE A 51 7.90 2.63 -7.41
C ILE A 51 9.01 1.71 -6.91
N GLU A 52 10.25 2.18 -6.91
CA GLU A 52 11.41 1.35 -6.51
C GLU A 52 11.31 0.94 -5.04
N LYS A 53 10.88 1.85 -4.17
CA LYS A 53 10.72 1.58 -2.74
C LYS A 53 9.61 2.42 -2.12
N ILE A 54 8.74 1.76 -1.35
CA ILE A 54 7.80 2.38 -0.42
C ILE A 54 8.22 1.99 0.99
N GLU A 55 8.33 2.98 1.88
CA GLU A 55 8.59 2.79 3.30
C GLU A 55 7.35 3.17 4.08
N LEU A 56 6.80 2.25 4.86
CA LEU A 56 5.64 2.49 5.71
C LEU A 56 6.05 2.27 7.16
N SER A 57 5.68 3.19 8.05
CA SER A 57 5.87 3.00 9.49
C SER A 57 4.53 2.96 10.18
N PHE A 58 4.34 1.94 11.00
CA PHE A 58 3.12 1.72 11.75
C PHE A 58 3.36 1.87 13.25
N LEU A 59 2.39 2.43 13.97
CA LEU A 59 2.35 2.39 15.43
C LEU A 59 1.30 1.36 15.85
N ASN A 60 1.75 0.26 16.47
CA ASN A 60 0.82 -0.77 16.93
C ASN A 60 0.13 -0.36 18.25
N SER A 61 -0.83 -1.17 18.70
CA SER A 61 -1.59 -0.92 19.93
C SER A 61 -0.75 -0.92 21.22
N ARG A 62 0.49 -1.43 21.16
CA ARG A 62 1.45 -1.42 22.27
C ARG A 62 2.36 -0.20 22.24
N GLY A 63 2.16 0.73 21.31
CA GLY A 63 3.02 1.90 21.12
C GLY A 63 4.37 1.58 20.48
N ILE A 64 4.54 0.39 19.90
CA ILE A 64 5.78 -0.03 19.23
C ILE A 64 5.69 0.36 17.76
N MET A 65 6.76 0.98 17.26
CA MET A 65 6.92 1.29 15.84
C MET A 65 7.31 0.03 15.06
N VAL A 66 6.57 -0.27 14.00
CA VAL A 66 6.82 -1.38 13.08
C VAL A 66 7.09 -0.82 11.69
N PRO A 67 8.34 -0.82 11.22
CA PRO A 67 8.66 -0.40 9.86
C PRO A 67 8.39 -1.54 8.86
N LEU A 68 7.95 -1.18 7.67
CA LEU A 68 7.80 -2.06 6.52
C LEU A 68 8.43 -1.40 5.30
N VAL A 69 9.20 -2.18 4.54
CA VAL A 69 9.78 -1.76 3.27
C VAL A 69 9.25 -2.66 2.17
N LEU A 70 8.60 -2.06 1.18
CA LEU A 70 8.18 -2.72 -0.05
C LEU A 70 9.06 -2.23 -1.20
N LYS A 71 9.60 -3.16 -1.98
CA LYS A 71 10.46 -2.85 -3.13
C LYS A 71 9.77 -3.22 -4.42
N ASN A 72 10.09 -2.51 -5.49
CA ASN A 72 9.60 -2.80 -6.84
C ASN A 72 8.07 -2.94 -6.91
N VAL A 73 7.35 -1.94 -6.41
CA VAL A 73 5.88 -1.91 -6.50
C VAL A 73 5.49 -1.57 -7.94
N VAL A 74 4.90 -2.54 -8.63
CA VAL A 74 4.63 -2.49 -10.08
C VAL A 74 3.16 -2.29 -10.42
N ASP A 75 2.27 -2.54 -9.46
CA ASP A 75 0.83 -2.33 -9.61
C ASP A 75 0.13 -2.23 -8.25
N PHE A 76 -1.14 -1.81 -8.26
CA PHE A 76 -2.01 -1.83 -7.08
C PHE A 76 -3.49 -1.93 -7.44
N GLU A 77 -4.27 -2.51 -6.53
CA GLU A 77 -5.73 -2.53 -6.61
C GLU A 77 -6.34 -1.89 -5.34
N ILE A 78 -7.37 -1.06 -5.54
CA ILE A 78 -8.13 -0.44 -4.45
C ILE A 78 -9.53 -1.04 -4.44
N TYR A 79 -9.90 -1.61 -3.29
CA TYR A 79 -11.22 -2.18 -3.10
C TYR A 79 -12.06 -1.20 -2.27
N PRO A 80 -13.22 -0.75 -2.79
CA PRO A 80 -14.09 0.16 -2.05
C PRO A 80 -14.80 -0.55 -0.89
N LYS A 81 -15.13 0.20 0.16
CA LYS A 81 -16.03 -0.24 1.24
C LYS A 81 -17.47 -0.13 0.71
N GLU A 82 -18.10 -1.26 0.42
CA GLU A 82 -19.51 -1.28 0.03
C GLU A 82 -20.39 -0.82 1.21
N GLY A 83 -21.16 0.25 0.99
CA GLY A 83 -21.99 0.87 2.03
C GLY A 83 -23.18 1.61 1.44
N ARG A 84 -24.37 1.26 1.94
CA ARG A 84 -25.71 1.67 1.48
C ARG A 84 -25.85 3.19 1.32
N ARG A 85 -26.37 3.60 0.15
CA ARG A 85 -27.10 4.86 -0.12
C ARG A 85 -26.54 6.11 0.60
N SER A 86 -25.61 6.79 -0.07
CA SER A 86 -25.11 8.15 0.21
C SER A 86 -24.01 8.26 1.29
N LYS A 87 -22.75 8.54 0.90
CA LYS A 87 -22.21 9.91 0.74
C LYS A 87 -20.68 10.04 0.69
N LYS A 88 -19.85 9.01 0.89
CA LYS A 88 -18.37 9.12 0.66
C LYS A 88 -17.77 7.79 0.18
N TYR A 89 -17.04 7.81 -0.93
CA TYR A 89 -16.20 6.68 -1.38
C TYR A 89 -15.11 6.44 -0.33
N ARG A 90 -15.12 5.27 0.31
CA ARG A 90 -14.13 4.86 1.31
C ARG A 90 -13.39 3.64 0.80
N ILE A 91 -12.08 3.58 1.05
CA ILE A 91 -11.23 2.45 0.66
C ILE A 91 -11.34 1.38 1.75
N ASN A 92 -11.79 0.19 1.41
CA ASN A 92 -11.80 -0.95 2.33
C ASN A 92 -10.44 -1.60 2.44
N SER A 93 -9.80 -1.84 1.30
CA SER A 93 -8.46 -2.43 1.26
C SER A 93 -7.69 -1.93 0.05
N ILE A 94 -6.37 -1.96 0.17
CA ILE A 94 -5.44 -1.76 -0.93
C ILE A 94 -4.54 -2.99 -1.02
N GLU A 95 -4.39 -3.51 -2.22
CA GLU A 95 -3.44 -4.59 -2.53
C GLU A 95 -2.33 -4.03 -3.42
N LEU A 96 -1.09 -4.30 -3.05
CA LEU A 96 0.10 -3.90 -3.80
C LEU A 96 0.73 -5.11 -4.46
N MET A 97 1.10 -5.00 -5.72
CA MET A 97 1.87 -6.01 -6.43
C MET A 97 3.34 -5.60 -6.46
N THR A 98 4.20 -6.50 -6.00
CA THR A 98 5.65 -6.30 -5.95
C THR A 98 6.36 -7.37 -6.75
N LEU A 99 7.50 -7.05 -7.38
CA LEU A 99 8.32 -8.09 -8.02
C LEU A 99 8.86 -9.04 -6.97
N SER A 100 8.51 -10.33 -7.07
CA SER A 100 9.00 -11.33 -6.14
C SER A 100 10.52 -11.48 -6.31
N PRO A 101 11.31 -11.56 -5.22
CA PRO A 101 12.75 -11.73 -5.33
C PRO A 101 13.16 -13.17 -5.68
N TYR A 102 12.25 -14.15 -5.60
CA TYR A 102 12.54 -15.59 -5.73
C TYR A 102 11.93 -16.26 -6.97
N VAL A 103 11.57 -15.48 -7.98
CA VAL A 103 10.89 -15.97 -9.19
C VAL A 103 11.76 -17.01 -9.91
N ASN A 104 11.21 -18.21 -10.09
CA ASN A 104 11.74 -19.15 -11.05
C ASN A 104 11.23 -18.74 -12.45
N PRO A 105 12.11 -18.34 -13.40
CA PRO A 105 11.69 -17.79 -14.70
C PRO A 105 10.87 -18.76 -15.57
N LYS A 106 10.76 -20.04 -15.16
CA LYS A 106 9.90 -21.04 -15.82
C LYS A 106 8.43 -20.98 -15.41
N ASN A 107 8.08 -20.30 -14.31
CA ASN A 107 6.72 -20.24 -13.78
C ASN A 107 6.22 -18.78 -13.81
N GLN A 108 5.60 -18.37 -14.92
CA GLN A 108 5.13 -16.99 -15.12
C GLN A 108 4.05 -16.54 -14.11
N LYS A 109 3.39 -17.46 -13.42
CA LYS A 109 2.36 -17.13 -12.41
C LYS A 109 2.94 -16.58 -11.11
N ASP A 110 4.21 -16.87 -10.79
CA ASP A 110 4.84 -16.54 -9.50
C ASP A 110 5.74 -15.30 -9.57
N ILE A 111 5.59 -14.44 -10.59
CA ILE A 111 6.49 -13.28 -10.79
C ILE A 111 6.24 -12.18 -9.75
N TYR A 112 5.04 -12.12 -9.18
CA TYR A 112 4.60 -11.04 -8.32
C TYR A 112 4.14 -11.52 -6.95
N ASP A 113 4.69 -10.93 -5.90
CA ASP A 113 4.15 -11.05 -4.55
C ASP A 113 3.06 -9.98 -4.35
N ARG A 114 1.97 -10.37 -3.69
CA ARG A 114 0.86 -9.46 -3.36
C ARG A 114 0.93 -9.13 -1.88
N VAL A 115 0.74 -7.85 -1.56
CA VAL A 115 0.68 -7.36 -0.18
C VAL A 115 -0.62 -6.62 0.02
N LYS A 116 -1.51 -7.20 0.83
CA LYS A 116 -2.82 -6.61 1.12
C LYS A 116 -2.84 -5.88 2.45
N PHE A 117 -3.38 -4.66 2.43
CA PHE A 117 -3.72 -3.87 3.60
C PHE A 117 -5.22 -3.62 3.65
N GLU A 118 -5.84 -3.98 4.77
CA GLU A 118 -7.21 -3.64 5.10
C GLU A 118 -7.20 -2.35 5.92
N VAL A 119 -8.16 -1.45 5.64
CA VAL A 119 -8.34 -0.19 6.34
C VAL A 119 -9.36 -0.38 7.44
N ILE A 120 -8.94 -0.21 8.69
CA ILE A 120 -9.80 -0.26 9.86
C ILE A 120 -10.23 1.17 10.20
N TYR A 121 -11.55 1.39 10.21
CA TYR A 121 -12.17 2.67 10.53
C TYR A 121 -12.70 2.63 11.96
N ASP A 122 -12.41 3.67 12.75
CA ASP A 122 -12.90 3.87 14.13
C ASP A 122 -14.34 4.46 14.12
N ASP A 123 -15.23 3.92 13.26
CA ASP A 123 -16.63 4.39 13.09
C ASP A 123 -17.45 4.23 14.38
#